data_AF-A0A0V1HEZ1-F1
#
_entry.id   AF-A0A0V1HEZ1-F1
#
_cell.length_a   1.000
_cell.length_b   1.000
_cell.length_c   1.000
_cell.angle_alpha   90.00
_cell.angle_beta   90.00
_cell.angle_gamma   90.00
#
_symmetry.space_group_name_H-M   'P 1'
#
loop_
_entity.id
_entity.type
_entity.pdbx_description
1 polymer ?
#
loop_
_entity_poly.entity_id
_entity_poly.type
_entity_poly.pdbx_seq_one_letter_code
_entity_poly.pdbx_strand_id
1 'polypeptide(L)'
;MQQRAFTESSQKTWQFIGLILLSGYHCLLEAKHYWSTHPDMGAQVAVSSMNRKQFMEIKKYFNMVAKQELVNCDKMSKVTSLYELLKPILIQHGMFHDHHGVKMFMKGKLIQFGYKGKEFQASKMPLGTKVVTAMVDVIPENSRTTRHPLYFDNFCNSYHLVVKLGRLKMRAMRTI
;
A
#
# COMPACT_ATOMS: atom_id res chain seq x y z
N MET A 1 -18.68 27.96 6.75
CA MET A 1 -19.28 26.61 6.84
C MET A 1 -18.59 25.84 7.98
N GLN A 2 -19.28 25.62 9.10
CA GLN A 2 -18.77 24.79 10.19
C GLN A 2 -18.69 23.33 9.73
N GLN A 3 -17.49 22.77 9.70
CA GLN A 3 -17.32 21.32 9.60
C GLN A 3 -17.60 20.74 10.99
N ARG A 4 -18.74 20.08 11.17
CA ARG A 4 -18.95 19.23 12.34
C ARG A 4 -17.95 18.08 12.27
N ALA A 5 -17.10 17.98 13.28
CA ALA A 5 -16.34 16.77 13.53
C ALA A 5 -17.34 15.68 13.90
N PHE A 6 -17.61 14.77 12.99
CA PHE A 6 -18.40 13.59 13.27
C PHE A 6 -17.46 12.56 13.90
N THR A 7 -17.52 12.38 15.21
CA THR A 7 -16.79 11.32 15.91
C THR A 7 -17.68 10.07 15.93
N GLU A 8 -17.46 9.13 15.00
CA GLU A 8 -18.16 7.84 15.05
C GLU A 8 -17.62 6.97 16.19
N SER A 9 -18.49 6.14 16.77
CA SER A 9 -18.10 5.16 17.80
C SER A 9 -17.10 4.15 17.23
N SER A 10 -16.10 3.73 18.01
CA SER A 10 -15.07 2.76 17.61
C SER A 10 -15.64 1.49 16.97
N GLN A 11 -16.79 0.99 17.45
CA GLN A 11 -17.45 -0.19 16.92
C GLN A 11 -17.89 -0.04 15.45
N LYS A 12 -18.48 1.09 15.08
CA LYS A 12 -18.90 1.35 13.69
C LYS A 12 -17.71 1.47 12.75
N THR A 13 -16.60 2.03 13.22
CA THR A 13 -15.35 2.08 12.45
C THR A 13 -14.84 0.66 12.16
N TRP A 14 -14.88 -0.24 13.15
CA TRP A 14 -14.52 -1.64 12.94
C TRP A 14 -15.46 -2.37 11.99
N GLN A 15 -16.78 -2.15 12.09
CA GLN A 15 -17.74 -2.70 11.13
C GLN A 15 -17.47 -2.19 9.71
N PHE A 16 -17.18 -0.91 9.55
CA PHE A 16 -16.81 -0.31 8.26
C PHE A 16 -15.53 -0.94 7.68
N ILE A 17 -14.48 -1.09 8.49
CA ILE A 17 -13.22 -1.75 8.09
C ILE A 17 -13.49 -3.22 7.71
N GLY A 18 -14.31 -3.94 8.48
CA GLY A 18 -14.70 -5.31 8.18
C GLY A 18 -15.40 -5.44 6.83
N LEU A 19 -16.27 -4.48 6.47
CA LEU A 19 -16.92 -4.44 5.16
C LEU A 19 -15.96 -4.09 4.02
N ILE A 20 -14.93 -3.27 4.27
CA ILE A 20 -13.86 -3.04 3.30
C ILE A 20 -13.10 -4.34 3.04
N LEU A 21 -12.75 -5.10 4.09
CA LEU A 21 -12.07 -6.38 3.95
C LEU A 21 -12.94 -7.42 3.21
N LEU A 22 -14.23 -7.50 3.56
CA LEU A 22 -15.20 -8.35 2.86
C LEU A 22 -15.24 -8.02 1.37
N SER A 23 -15.18 -6.73 1.01
CA SER A 23 -15.21 -6.32 -0.40
C SER A 23 -14.00 -6.73 -1.22
N GLY A 24 -12.86 -7.02 -0.56
CA GLY A 24 -11.68 -7.60 -1.20
C GLY A 24 -11.78 -9.10 -1.44
N TYR A 25 -12.63 -9.80 -0.66
CA TYR A 25 -12.88 -11.24 -0.83
C TYR A 25 -14.03 -11.51 -1.80
N HIS A 26 -15.15 -10.79 -1.63
CA HIS A 26 -16.35 -10.92 -2.43
C HIS A 26 -16.47 -9.74 -3.40
N CYS A 27 -15.71 -9.77 -4.50
CA CYS A 27 -15.59 -8.64 -5.42
C CYS A 27 -16.89 -8.35 -6.21
N LEU A 28 -17.67 -7.39 -5.73
CA LEU A 28 -18.80 -6.80 -6.50
C LEU A 28 -18.38 -5.54 -7.25
N LEU A 29 -19.01 -5.28 -8.40
CA LEU A 29 -18.75 -4.12 -9.26
C LEU A 29 -18.92 -2.78 -8.53
N GLU A 30 -19.91 -2.69 -7.66
CA GLU A 30 -20.15 -1.50 -6.84
C GLU A 30 -20.48 -1.89 -5.41
N ALA A 31 -19.98 -1.10 -4.47
CA ALA A 31 -20.23 -1.32 -3.04
C ALA A 31 -21.74 -1.30 -2.69
N LYS A 32 -22.57 -0.57 -3.44
CA LYS A 32 -24.02 -0.54 -3.18
C LYS A 32 -24.68 -1.92 -3.31
N HIS A 33 -24.09 -2.84 -4.08
CA HIS A 33 -24.67 -4.16 -4.34
C HIS A 33 -24.60 -5.11 -3.14
N TYR A 34 -23.73 -4.87 -2.15
CA TYR A 34 -23.70 -5.67 -0.93
C TYR A 34 -25.03 -5.62 -0.14
N TRP A 35 -25.83 -4.57 -0.35
CA TRP A 35 -27.17 -4.41 0.23
C TRP A 35 -28.29 -4.69 -0.77
N SER A 36 -28.00 -5.40 -1.87
CA SER A 36 -29.01 -5.82 -2.83
C SER A 36 -29.93 -6.87 -2.22
N THR A 37 -31.19 -6.86 -2.64
CA THR A 37 -32.16 -7.91 -2.31
C THR A 37 -32.07 -9.11 -3.25
N HIS A 38 -31.24 -9.04 -4.29
CA HIS A 38 -31.04 -10.16 -5.20
C HIS A 38 -30.27 -11.29 -4.50
N PRO A 39 -30.72 -12.55 -4.67
CA PRO A 39 -30.13 -13.72 -4.01
C PRO A 39 -28.65 -13.90 -4.35
N ASP A 40 -28.23 -13.48 -5.55
CA ASP A 40 -26.86 -13.67 -6.05
C ASP A 40 -25.91 -12.50 -5.76
N MET A 41 -26.41 -11.40 -5.20
CA MET A 41 -25.62 -10.16 -5.03
C MET A 41 -25.57 -9.66 -3.58
N GLY A 42 -26.62 -9.88 -2.80
CA GLY A 42 -26.69 -9.42 -1.42
C GLY A 42 -25.74 -10.19 -0.50
N ALA A 43 -25.03 -9.47 0.37
CA ALA A 43 -24.26 -10.08 1.45
C ALA A 43 -25.01 -9.90 2.76
N GLN A 44 -25.56 -10.98 3.32
CA GLN A 44 -26.29 -10.93 4.60
C GLN A 44 -25.41 -10.35 5.72
N VAL A 45 -24.11 -10.64 5.69
CA VAL A 45 -23.12 -10.05 6.59
C VAL A 45 -23.06 -8.53 6.47
N ALA A 46 -23.17 -7.98 5.26
CA ALA A 46 -23.18 -6.53 5.05
C ALA A 46 -24.46 -5.87 5.58
N VAL A 47 -25.62 -6.50 5.31
CA VAL A 47 -26.93 -6.01 5.77
C VAL A 47 -27.02 -6.00 7.29
N SER A 48 -26.51 -7.05 7.94
CA SER A 48 -26.51 -7.17 9.41
C SER A 48 -25.49 -6.26 10.10
N SER A 49 -24.38 -5.93 9.43
CA SER A 49 -23.31 -5.13 10.03
C SER A 49 -23.61 -3.63 10.04
N MET A 50 -24.10 -3.07 8.94
CA MET A 50 -24.28 -1.62 8.79
C MET A 50 -25.29 -1.32 7.67
N ASN A 51 -26.06 -0.23 7.77
CA ASN A 51 -26.94 0.18 6.68
C ASN A 51 -26.15 0.80 5.50
N ARG A 52 -26.59 0.57 4.26
CA ARG A 52 -26.03 1.13 3.02
C ARG A 52 -25.77 2.64 3.11
N LYS A 53 -26.72 3.41 3.66
CA LYS A 53 -26.60 4.87 3.78
C LYS A 53 -25.45 5.26 4.72
N GLN A 54 -25.34 4.59 5.87
CA GLN A 54 -24.27 4.81 6.84
C GLN A 54 -22.91 4.46 6.24
N PHE A 55 -22.81 3.31 5.57
CA PHE A 55 -21.57 2.91 4.90
C PHE A 55 -21.12 3.94 3.87
N MET A 56 -22.04 4.44 3.02
CA MET A 56 -21.71 5.44 2.01
C MET A 56 -21.33 6.80 2.62
N GLU A 57 -21.98 7.19 3.72
CA GLU A 57 -21.67 8.42 4.45
C GLU A 57 -20.28 8.34 5.09
N ILE A 58 -19.99 7.25 5.80
CA ILE A 58 -18.66 6.99 6.37
C ILE A 58 -17.62 6.97 5.25
N LYS A 59 -17.84 6.20 4.18
CA LYS A 59 -16.92 6.13 3.02
C LYS A 59 -16.60 7.50 2.42
N LYS A 60 -17.58 8.41 2.35
CA LYS A 60 -17.40 9.76 1.81
C LYS A 60 -16.54 10.66 2.71
N TYR A 61 -16.71 10.53 4.03
CA TYR A 61 -16.05 11.40 5.01
C TYR A 61 -14.86 10.76 5.72
N PHE A 62 -14.55 9.50 5.38
CA PHE A 62 -13.43 8.76 5.94
C PHE A 62 -12.10 9.49 5.68
N ASN A 63 -11.51 10.01 6.76
CA ASN A 63 -10.21 10.68 6.74
C ASN A 63 -9.36 10.08 7.86
N MET A 64 -8.11 9.71 7.53
CA MET A 64 -7.17 9.09 8.48
C MET A 64 -6.27 10.09 9.19
N VAL A 65 -6.24 11.35 8.73
CA VAL A 65 -5.37 12.40 9.26
C VAL A 65 -6.19 13.65 9.55
N ALA A 66 -5.96 14.25 10.72
CA ALA A 66 -6.58 15.51 11.10
C ALA A 66 -6.12 16.61 10.13
N LYS A 67 -7.03 17.50 9.71
CA LYS A 67 -6.70 18.55 8.73
C LYS A 67 -5.56 19.47 9.17
N GLN A 68 -5.33 19.58 10.48
CA GLN A 68 -4.29 20.41 11.09
C GLN A 68 -2.89 19.80 10.97
N GLU A 69 -2.79 18.48 10.77
CA GLU A 69 -1.52 17.75 10.67
C GLU A 69 -1.08 17.52 9.22
N LEU A 70 -1.79 18.11 8.26
CA LEU A 70 -1.52 17.89 6.85
C LEU A 70 -0.24 18.64 6.43
N VAL A 71 0.81 17.88 6.13
CA VAL A 71 2.06 18.44 5.60
C VAL A 71 1.87 18.77 4.11
N ASN A 72 1.90 20.06 3.75
CA ASN A 72 1.67 20.54 2.38
C ASN A 72 2.65 19.98 1.33
N CYS A 73 3.84 19.55 1.76
CA CYS A 73 4.87 19.00 0.87
C CYS A 73 4.71 17.50 0.60
N ASP A 74 3.92 16.77 1.39
CA ASP A 74 3.68 15.35 1.19
C ASP A 74 2.31 15.10 0.53
N LYS A 75 2.34 14.69 -0.73
CA LYS A 75 1.15 14.36 -1.52
C LYS A 75 0.42 13.12 -1.00
N MET A 76 1.09 12.26 -0.22
CA MET A 76 0.51 11.06 0.39
C MET A 76 0.13 11.25 1.85
N SER A 77 0.29 12.46 2.42
CA SER A 77 0.06 12.78 3.83
C SER A 77 -1.26 12.24 4.40
N LYS A 78 -2.32 12.17 3.59
CA LYS A 78 -3.62 11.61 3.99
C LYS A 78 -3.61 10.12 4.34
N VAL A 79 -2.66 9.35 3.80
CA VAL A 79 -2.53 7.89 3.99
C VAL A 79 -1.20 7.49 4.61
N THR A 80 -0.25 8.43 4.73
CA THR A 80 1.08 8.19 5.33
C THR A 80 0.96 7.61 6.73
N SER A 81 0.07 8.13 7.57
CA SER A 81 -0.12 7.61 8.94
C SER A 81 -0.57 6.14 8.97
N LEU A 82 -1.44 5.73 8.04
CA LEU A 82 -1.83 4.32 7.93
C LEU A 82 -0.67 3.46 7.46
N TYR A 83 0.08 3.94 6.48
CA TYR A 83 1.20 3.21 5.93
C TYR A 83 2.28 2.96 7.00
N GLU A 84 2.62 3.97 7.80
CA GLU A 84 3.60 3.80 8.89
C GLU A 84 3.13 2.78 9.94
N LEU A 85 1.81 2.68 10.20
CA LEU A 85 1.25 1.64 11.07
C LEU A 85 1.33 0.24 10.45
N LEU A 86 1.15 0.11 9.13
CA LEU A 86 1.16 -1.17 8.42
C LEU A 86 2.57 -1.65 8.05
N LYS A 87 3.52 -0.73 7.93
CA LYS A 87 4.88 -0.96 7.45
C LYS A 87 5.61 -2.10 8.19
N PRO A 88 5.55 -2.23 9.53
CA PRO A 88 6.19 -3.38 10.21
C PRO A 88 5.62 -4.72 9.74
N ILE A 89 4.30 -4.82 9.56
CA ILE A 89 3.61 -6.03 9.13
C ILE A 89 3.95 -6.34 7.67
N LEU A 90 3.96 -5.31 6.80
CA LEU A 90 4.30 -5.46 5.40
C LEU A 90 5.74 -5.95 5.22
N ILE A 91 6.68 -5.35 5.96
CA ILE A 91 8.09 -5.75 5.98
C ILE A 91 8.24 -7.20 6.43
N GLN A 92 7.54 -7.61 7.50
CA GLN A 92 7.58 -8.98 7.99
C GLN A 92 7.14 -9.99 6.91
N HIS A 93 6.19 -9.61 6.06
CA HIS A 93 5.69 -10.45 4.95
C HIS A 93 6.44 -10.22 3.63
N GLY A 94 7.58 -9.53 3.65
CA GLY A 94 8.41 -9.30 2.46
C GLY A 94 7.83 -8.28 1.47
N MET A 95 6.84 -7.50 1.88
CA MET A 95 6.28 -6.40 1.08
C MET A 95 7.02 -5.10 1.39
N PHE A 96 7.95 -4.73 0.51
CA PHE A 96 8.72 -3.49 0.64
C PHE A 96 8.19 -2.44 -0.32
N HIS A 97 7.85 -1.27 0.22
CA HIS A 97 7.41 -0.13 -0.57
C HIS A 97 8.23 1.11 -0.19
N ASP A 98 8.77 1.76 -1.22
CA ASP A 98 9.40 3.07 -1.11
C ASP A 98 8.38 4.16 -1.43
N HIS A 99 8.42 5.26 -0.69
CA HIS A 99 7.50 6.38 -0.87
C HIS A 99 7.76 7.14 -2.18
N HIS A 100 6.78 7.98 -2.53
CA HIS A 100 6.79 9.04 -3.56
C HIS A 100 6.15 8.64 -4.90
N GLY A 101 5.59 9.56 -5.69
CA GLY A 101 5.04 9.29 -7.05
C GLY A 101 3.54 8.89 -7.14
N VAL A 102 2.66 9.89 -7.07
CA VAL A 102 1.22 9.75 -6.79
C VAL A 102 0.33 9.29 -7.97
N LYS A 103 0.84 9.12 -9.19
CA LYS A 103 0.16 8.36 -10.26
C LYS A 103 1.13 8.21 -11.43
N MET A 104 1.22 7.04 -12.02
CA MET A 104 2.04 6.79 -13.20
C MET A 104 1.29 5.95 -14.23
N PHE A 105 1.49 6.30 -15.49
CA PHE A 105 1.12 5.45 -16.60
C PHE A 105 2.14 4.30 -16.74
N MET A 106 1.65 3.07 -16.85
CA MET A 106 2.41 1.84 -16.98
C MET A 106 1.98 1.13 -18.26
N LYS A 107 2.69 1.43 -19.34
CA LYS A 107 2.47 0.77 -20.64
C LYS A 107 2.62 -0.74 -20.50
N GLY A 108 1.73 -1.50 -21.13
CA GLY A 108 1.76 -2.96 -21.14
C GLY A 108 1.14 -3.64 -19.91
N LYS A 109 0.59 -2.88 -18.95
CA LYS A 109 -0.22 -3.45 -17.85
C LYS A 109 -1.71 -3.42 -18.18
N LEU A 110 -2.45 -4.39 -17.64
CA LEU A 110 -3.91 -4.48 -17.78
C LEU A 110 -4.61 -3.22 -17.22
N ILE A 111 -4.15 -2.73 -16.05
CA ILE A 111 -4.49 -1.43 -15.51
C ILE A 111 -3.30 -0.50 -15.73
N GLN A 112 -3.46 0.44 -16.65
CA GLN A 112 -2.36 1.29 -17.11
C GLN A 112 -2.10 2.50 -16.23
N PHE A 113 -3.02 2.89 -15.35
CA PHE A 113 -2.82 4.00 -14.42
C PHE A 113 -2.85 3.51 -12.99
N GLY A 114 -1.75 3.67 -12.27
CA GLY A 114 -1.64 3.27 -10.87
C GLY A 114 -0.71 4.18 -10.08
N TYR A 115 -0.73 4.05 -8.76
CA TYR A 115 0.20 4.74 -7.87
C TYR A 115 1.53 3.96 -7.88
N LYS A 116 2.67 4.66 -8.04
CA LYS A 116 3.99 4.00 -8.07
C LYS A 116 5.04 4.88 -7.39
N GLY A 117 5.74 4.30 -6.42
CA GLY A 117 7.01 4.77 -5.83
C GLY A 117 7.94 5.43 -6.86
N LYS A 118 7.98 6.75 -6.93
CA LYS A 118 8.91 7.57 -7.71
C LYS A 118 9.28 8.83 -6.94
N GLU A 119 10.57 8.98 -6.68
CA GLU A 119 11.18 10.09 -5.96
C GLU A 119 10.91 11.44 -6.66
N PHE A 120 10.67 12.50 -5.87
CA PHE A 120 10.55 13.88 -6.35
C PHE A 120 11.89 14.63 -6.32
N GLN A 121 12.86 14.16 -5.52
CA GLN A 121 14.20 14.74 -5.44
C GLN A 121 15.16 13.94 -6.30
N ALA A 122 15.90 14.61 -7.19
CA ALA A 122 16.90 13.96 -8.02
C ALA A 122 18.11 13.57 -7.17
N SER A 123 18.20 12.32 -6.74
CA SER A 123 19.47 11.79 -6.20
C SER A 123 20.29 11.11 -7.29
N LYS A 124 21.61 11.21 -7.14
CA LYS A 124 22.60 10.65 -8.07
C LYS A 124 22.54 9.12 -8.18
N MET A 125 21.88 8.44 -7.24
CA MET A 125 21.78 6.99 -7.20
C MET A 125 20.54 6.50 -7.97
N PRO A 126 20.68 5.53 -8.91
CA PRO A 126 19.55 5.00 -9.65
C PRO A 126 18.48 4.39 -8.75
N LEU A 127 17.21 4.53 -9.14
CA LEU A 127 16.05 4.08 -8.35
C LEU A 127 16.12 2.59 -7.99
N GLY A 128 16.42 1.71 -8.96
CA GLY A 128 16.53 0.28 -8.72
C GLY A 128 17.60 -0.07 -7.67
N THR A 129 18.74 0.63 -7.68
CA THR A 129 19.81 0.43 -6.69
C THR A 129 19.38 0.85 -5.29
N LYS A 130 18.60 1.94 -5.17
CA LYS A 130 18.07 2.39 -3.87
C LYS A 130 17.07 1.42 -3.29
N VAL A 131 16.09 1.01 -4.09
CA VAL A 131 15.04 0.07 -3.66
C VAL A 131 15.68 -1.22 -3.14
N VAL A 132 16.63 -1.78 -3.88
CA VAL A 132 17.32 -3.01 -3.45
C VAL A 132 18.18 -2.76 -2.21
N THR A 133 18.87 -1.60 -2.11
CA THR A 133 19.62 -1.26 -0.89
C THR A 133 18.68 -1.18 0.33
N ALA A 134 17.57 -0.45 0.22
CA ALA A 134 16.61 -0.30 1.31
C ALA A 134 15.98 -1.64 1.73
N MET A 135 15.72 -2.53 0.78
CA MET A 135 15.28 -3.91 1.07
C MET A 135 16.34 -4.70 1.84
N VAL A 136 17.60 -4.57 1.44
CA VAL A 136 18.73 -5.29 2.07
C VAL A 136 19.04 -4.75 3.46
N ASP A 137 18.95 -3.43 3.68
CA ASP A 137 19.21 -2.82 4.99
C ASP A 137 18.23 -3.29 6.08
N VAL A 138 17.05 -3.78 5.68
CA VAL A 138 16.06 -4.37 6.60
C VAL A 138 16.42 -5.82 6.99
N ILE A 139 17.25 -6.49 6.20
CA ILE A 139 17.66 -7.88 6.44
C ILE A 139 18.84 -7.87 7.44
N PRO A 140 18.69 -8.39 8.66
CA PRO A 140 19.79 -8.38 9.62
C PRO A 140 20.96 -9.25 9.12
N GLU A 141 22.19 -8.80 9.33
CA GLU A 141 23.42 -9.45 8.82
C GLU A 141 23.54 -10.93 9.22
N ASN A 142 23.00 -11.29 10.40
CA ASN A 142 23.03 -12.65 10.94
C ASN A 142 21.86 -13.54 10.49
N SER A 143 21.01 -13.04 9.59
CA SER A 143 19.87 -13.80 9.08
C SER A 143 20.32 -14.91 8.12
N ARG A 144 19.63 -16.06 8.17
CA ARG A 144 19.84 -17.17 7.21
C ARG A 144 19.60 -16.74 5.76
N THR A 145 18.92 -15.61 5.54
CA THR A 145 18.63 -14.99 4.24
C THR A 145 19.85 -14.48 3.48
N THR A 146 21.00 -14.24 4.13
CA THR A 146 22.27 -13.96 3.44
C THR A 146 22.74 -15.15 2.58
N ARG A 147 22.21 -16.35 2.82
CA ARG A 147 22.45 -17.55 2.02
C ARG A 147 21.51 -17.68 0.81
N HIS A 148 20.41 -16.92 0.77
CA HIS A 148 19.45 -17.00 -0.32
C HIS A 148 19.82 -16.02 -1.43
N PRO A 149 19.76 -16.44 -2.71
CA PRO A 149 20.03 -15.54 -3.81
C PRO A 149 18.88 -14.54 -3.98
N LEU A 150 19.25 -13.27 -4.12
CA LEU A 150 18.35 -12.18 -4.48
C LEU A 150 18.10 -12.22 -5.99
N TYR A 151 16.83 -12.25 -6.38
CA TYR A 151 16.41 -12.09 -7.76
C TYR A 151 15.76 -10.74 -7.93
N PHE A 152 16.10 -10.05 -9.01
CA PHE A 152 15.47 -8.80 -9.37
C PHE A 152 15.34 -8.69 -10.89
N ASP A 153 14.35 -7.91 -11.30
CA ASP A 153 14.06 -7.66 -12.70
C ASP A 153 15.18 -6.85 -13.38
N ASN A 154 15.06 -6.70 -14.70
CA ASN A 154 16.04 -5.94 -15.49
C ASN A 154 16.06 -4.45 -15.11
N PHE A 155 14.98 -3.92 -14.53
CA PHE A 155 14.92 -2.52 -14.09
C PHE A 155 15.88 -2.25 -12.92
N CYS A 156 16.09 -3.23 -12.04
CA CYS A 156 17.01 -3.14 -10.92
C CYS A 156 18.43 -3.66 -11.23
N ASN A 157 18.72 -4.04 -12.48
CA ASN A 157 19.99 -4.64 -12.86
C ASN A 157 21.10 -3.59 -13.08
N SER A 158 21.90 -3.33 -12.05
CA SER A 158 23.07 -2.45 -12.12
C SER A 158 24.35 -3.17 -11.70
N TYR A 159 25.45 -2.95 -12.43
CA TYR A 159 26.77 -3.47 -12.05
C TYR A 159 27.18 -3.00 -10.65
N HIS A 160 27.02 -1.71 -10.36
CA HIS A 160 27.34 -1.14 -9.06
C HIS A 160 26.53 -1.79 -7.93
N LEU A 161 25.26 -2.12 -8.18
CA LEU A 161 24.42 -2.83 -7.21
C LEU A 161 24.98 -4.22 -6.92
N VAL A 162 25.33 -4.99 -7.95
CA VAL A 162 25.86 -6.36 -7.77
C VAL A 162 27.20 -6.35 -7.03
N VAL A 163 28.08 -5.39 -7.31
CA VAL A 163 29.34 -5.23 -6.55
C VAL A 163 29.06 -4.94 -5.08
N LYS A 164 28.09 -4.05 -4.80
CA LYS A 164 27.69 -3.71 -3.42
C LYS A 164 27.12 -4.94 -2.68
N LEU A 165 26.26 -5.73 -3.33
CA LEU A 165 25.71 -6.96 -2.76
C LEU A 165 26.79 -8.03 -2.51
N GLY A 166 27.78 -8.14 -3.41
CA GLY A 166 28.92 -9.04 -3.22
C GLY A 166 29.76 -8.70 -1.98
N ARG A 167 29.93 -7.41 -1.67
CA ARG A 167 30.59 -6.97 -0.42
C ARG A 167 29.81 -7.37 0.83
N LEU A 168 28.48 -7.40 0.74
CA LEU A 168 27.58 -7.88 1.80
C LEU A 168 27.45 -9.41 1.83
N LYS A 169 28.26 -10.14 1.05
CA LYS A 169 28.24 -11.60 0.90
C LYS A 169 26.87 -12.15 0.44
N MET A 170 26.05 -11.32 -0.21
CA MET A 170 24.75 -11.73 -0.75
C MET A 170 24.88 -12.14 -2.21
N ARG A 171 24.32 -13.30 -2.58
CA ARG A 171 24.27 -13.75 -3.96
C ARG A 171 23.14 -13.01 -4.68
N ALA A 172 23.42 -12.46 -5.86
CA ALA A 172 22.40 -11.84 -6.71
C ALA A 172 22.35 -12.55 -8.07
N MET A 173 21.15 -12.86 -8.54
CA MET A 173 20.91 -13.44 -9.86
C MET A 173 20.16 -12.45 -10.75
N ARG A 174 20.60 -12.39 -12.00
CA ARG A 174 20.04 -11.50 -13.02
C ARG A 174 19.10 -12.30 -13.91
N THR A 175 18.04 -11.66 -14.37
CA THR A 175 17.27 -12.16 -15.51
C THR A 175 18.05 -11.78 -16.78
N ILE A 176 18.19 -12.71 -17.74
CA ILE A 176 18.82 -12.47 -19.04
C ILE A 176 17.80 -11.78 -19.94
#